data_AF-A0A955A8X5-F1
#
_entry.id   AF-A0A955A8X5-F1
#
_cell.length_a   1.000
_cell.length_b   1.000
_cell.length_c   1.000
_cell.angle_alpha   90.00
_cell.angle_beta   90.00
_cell.angle_gamma   90.00
#
_symmetry.space_group_name_H-M   'P 1'
#
loop_
_entity.id
_entity.type
_entity.pdbx_description
1 polymer ?
#
loop_
_entity_poly.entity_id
_entity_poly.type
_entity_poly.pdbx_seq_one_letter_code
_entity_poly.pdbx_strand_id
1 'polypeptide(L)'
;MAIITETTSNPSRLPAPTKPTDASNVVFSKLDSRLKQVKLLTDQGLYQRAFDAIPNNSSDMEVLNCRAVCLMRMGKFAQAIAPLRSVALNMSTFHLRSDIPVHMQINFAIALFFGGEPAGGLDALADIKREDDPQVQMLRARAKAWAASMNWLRRVDWYVNRVAPKLGPTPSSAVVGYLAWELNEASFSAR
;
A
#
# COMPACT_ATOMS: atom_id res chain seq x y z
N MET A 1 46.86 -41.23 -20.16
CA MET A 1 45.52 -41.18 -20.79
C MET A 1 44.53 -41.70 -19.77
N ALA A 2 43.76 -40.80 -19.17
CA ALA A 2 42.81 -41.11 -18.10
C ALA A 2 41.45 -41.47 -18.72
N ILE A 3 40.85 -42.57 -18.27
CA ILE A 3 39.48 -42.98 -18.63
C ILE A 3 38.62 -42.85 -17.36
N ILE A 4 37.49 -42.18 -17.57
CA ILE A 4 36.58 -41.61 -16.59
C ILE A 4 35.71 -42.72 -15.98
N THR A 5 35.69 -42.84 -14.65
CA THR A 5 34.65 -43.58 -13.92
C THR A 5 33.49 -42.66 -13.61
N GLU A 6 32.31 -43.01 -14.14
CA GLU A 6 31.04 -42.35 -13.85
C GLU A 6 30.68 -42.48 -12.37
N THR A 7 30.57 -41.34 -11.68
CA THR A 7 29.98 -41.26 -10.34
C THR A 7 28.58 -40.69 -10.50
N THR A 8 27.60 -41.53 -10.17
CA THR A 8 26.16 -41.30 -10.17
C THR A 8 25.81 -40.04 -9.37
N SER A 9 25.50 -38.94 -10.05
CA SER A 9 24.92 -37.76 -9.43
C SER A 9 23.41 -37.95 -9.32
N ASN A 10 22.91 -37.93 -8.09
CA ASN A 10 21.50 -37.89 -7.76
C ASN A 10 21.06 -36.42 -7.65
N PRO A 11 20.22 -35.86 -8.53
CA PRO A 11 19.73 -34.50 -8.40
C PRO A 11 18.24 -34.47 -8.03
N SER A 12 17.81 -35.30 -7.08
CA SER A 12 16.50 -35.15 -6.42
C SER A 12 16.66 -34.56 -5.01
N ARG A 13 17.13 -33.31 -4.95
CA ARG A 13 16.89 -32.44 -3.80
C ARG A 13 16.39 -31.11 -4.32
N LEU A 14 15.07 -31.00 -4.43
CA LEU A 14 14.41 -29.69 -4.40
C LEU A 14 14.99 -28.91 -3.21
N PRO A 15 15.44 -27.66 -3.37
CA PRO A 15 15.82 -26.84 -2.23
C PRO A 15 14.61 -26.76 -1.30
N ALA A 16 14.82 -27.12 -0.03
CA ALA A 16 13.80 -26.98 1.00
C ALA A 16 13.27 -25.54 0.98
N PRO A 17 11.97 -25.32 1.21
CA PRO A 17 11.41 -23.97 1.29
C PRO A 17 12.20 -23.20 2.35
N THR A 18 12.93 -22.18 1.89
CA THR A 18 13.65 -21.24 2.75
C THR A 18 12.65 -20.67 3.75
N LYS A 19 12.91 -20.90 5.05
CA LYS A 19 12.11 -20.39 6.16
C LYS A 19 11.73 -18.92 5.95
N PRO A 20 10.50 -18.51 6.31
CA PRO A 20 10.10 -17.11 6.22
C PRO A 20 11.04 -16.23 7.06
N THR A 21 11.63 -15.24 6.41
CA THR A 21 12.63 -14.32 6.95
C THR A 21 12.06 -13.45 8.09
N ASP A 22 12.85 -13.33 9.15
CA ASP A 22 12.61 -12.77 10.50
C ASP A 22 11.75 -11.50 10.66
N ALA A 23 11.64 -10.62 9.66
CA ALA A 23 11.09 -9.27 9.87
C ALA A 23 9.59 -9.25 10.23
N SER A 24 8.77 -10.10 9.60
CA SER A 24 7.32 -10.15 9.87
C SER A 24 7.00 -10.75 11.22
N ASN A 25 7.71 -11.80 11.63
CA ASN A 25 7.55 -12.40 12.96
C ASN A 25 8.00 -11.45 14.08
N VAL A 26 9.00 -10.60 13.84
CA VAL A 26 9.44 -9.57 14.80
C VAL A 26 8.43 -8.42 14.89
N VAL A 27 7.83 -7.98 13.77
CA VAL A 27 6.76 -6.97 13.79
C VAL A 27 5.51 -7.54 14.47
N PHE A 28 5.10 -8.76 14.12
CA PHE A 28 3.88 -9.40 14.61
C PHE A 28 3.92 -9.76 16.10
N SER A 29 5.08 -10.21 16.59
CA SER A 29 5.28 -10.52 18.02
C SER A 29 5.25 -9.27 18.91
N LYS A 30 5.56 -8.09 18.34
CA LYS A 30 5.52 -6.79 19.02
C LYS A 30 4.19 -6.03 18.86
N LEU A 31 3.25 -6.54 18.06
CA LEU A 31 1.94 -5.90 17.92
C LEU A 31 1.18 -5.97 19.25
N ASP A 32 0.63 -4.83 19.65
CA ASP A 32 -0.32 -4.74 20.76
C ASP A 32 -1.44 -5.79 20.58
N SER A 33 -1.90 -6.36 21.69
CA SER A 33 -3.10 -7.20 21.79
C SER A 33 -4.27 -6.71 20.92
N ARG A 34 -4.46 -5.38 20.82
CA ARG A 34 -5.50 -4.76 20.01
C ARG A 34 -5.26 -4.91 18.50
N LEU A 35 -4.02 -4.74 18.04
CA LEU A 35 -3.69 -4.93 16.62
C LEU A 35 -3.78 -6.40 16.21
N LYS A 36 -3.57 -7.35 17.13
CA LYS A 36 -3.83 -8.77 16.88
C LYS A 36 -5.31 -9.03 16.61
N GLN A 37 -6.21 -8.42 17.38
CA GLN A 37 -7.65 -8.50 17.14
C GLN A 37 -8.05 -7.86 15.80
N VAL A 38 -7.49 -6.68 15.49
CA VAL A 38 -7.72 -6.00 14.21
C VAL A 38 -7.27 -6.89 13.06
N LYS A 39 -6.09 -7.53 13.15
CA LYS A 39 -5.63 -8.46 12.12
C LYS A 39 -6.63 -9.58 11.88
N LEU A 40 -7.09 -10.25 12.95
CA LEU A 40 -8.06 -11.34 12.82
C LEU A 40 -9.33 -10.89 12.07
N LEU A 41 -9.82 -9.69 12.36
CA LEU A 41 -10.98 -9.13 11.67
C LEU A 41 -10.67 -8.78 10.21
N THR A 42 -9.47 -8.24 9.91
CA THR A 42 -9.08 -7.92 8.53
C THR A 42 -8.80 -9.16 7.68
N ASP A 43 -8.26 -10.24 8.27
CA ASP A 43 -8.05 -11.54 7.61
C ASP A 43 -9.39 -12.16 7.18
N GLN A 44 -10.46 -11.89 7.94
CA GLN A 44 -11.83 -12.32 7.64
C GLN A 44 -12.57 -11.36 6.69
N GLY A 45 -11.91 -10.29 6.21
CA GLY A 45 -12.54 -9.26 5.38
C GLY A 45 -13.55 -8.37 6.12
N LEU A 46 -13.62 -8.46 7.46
CA LEU A 46 -14.57 -7.71 8.29
C LEU A 46 -14.06 -6.30 8.61
N TYR A 47 -13.80 -5.50 7.57
CA TYR A 47 -13.15 -4.18 7.68
C TYR A 47 -13.93 -3.16 8.52
N GLN A 48 -15.27 -3.20 8.49
CA GLN A 48 -16.09 -2.31 9.33
C GLN A 48 -15.90 -2.63 10.81
N ARG A 49 -15.93 -3.91 11.19
CA ARG A 49 -15.67 -4.34 12.58
C ARG A 49 -14.23 -4.03 13.00
N ALA A 50 -13.26 -4.23 12.11
CA ALA A 50 -11.86 -3.89 12.36
C ALA A 50 -11.70 -2.38 12.62
N PHE A 51 -12.36 -1.53 11.81
CA PHE A 51 -12.39 -0.08 11.99
C PHE A 51 -13.03 0.34 13.32
N ASP A 52 -14.17 -0.25 13.67
CA ASP A 52 -14.89 0.06 14.92
C ASP A 52 -14.10 -0.40 16.17
N ALA A 53 -13.26 -1.43 16.02
CA ALA A 53 -12.36 -1.90 17.07
C ALA A 53 -11.13 -0.99 17.27
N ILE A 54 -10.87 0.00 16.40
CA ILE A 54 -9.73 0.93 16.52
C ILE A 54 -10.18 2.22 17.22
N PRO A 55 -9.47 2.72 18.25
CA PRO A 55 -9.89 3.90 18.96
C PRO A 55 -9.64 5.15 18.11
N ASN A 56 -10.57 6.10 18.16
CA ASN A 56 -10.49 7.33 17.36
C ASN A 56 -9.35 8.27 17.78
N ASN A 57 -8.79 8.11 18.99
CA ASN A 57 -7.81 9.01 19.61
C ASN A 57 -6.38 8.42 19.67
N SER A 58 -6.07 7.41 18.85
CA SER A 58 -4.71 6.86 18.80
C SER A 58 -3.74 7.85 18.13
N SER A 59 -2.54 7.96 18.70
CA SER A 59 -1.39 8.63 18.06
C SER A 59 -0.40 7.62 17.43
N ASP A 60 -0.63 6.32 17.63
CA ASP A 60 0.23 5.28 17.05
C ASP A 60 0.05 5.22 15.53
N MET A 61 1.17 5.32 14.81
CA MET A 61 1.19 5.41 13.35
C MET A 61 0.64 4.15 12.67
N GLU A 62 0.91 2.96 13.21
CA GLU A 62 0.38 1.71 12.63
C GLU A 62 -1.10 1.55 12.92
N VAL A 63 -1.57 1.98 14.10
CA VAL A 63 -3.00 1.99 14.41
C VAL A 63 -3.75 2.93 13.45
N LEU A 64 -3.21 4.12 13.19
CA LEU A 64 -3.77 5.08 12.24
C LEU A 64 -3.72 4.55 10.80
N ASN A 65 -2.62 3.91 10.41
CA ASN A 65 -2.49 3.24 9.12
C ASN A 65 -3.54 2.13 8.95
N CYS A 66 -3.71 1.25 9.95
CA CYS A 66 -4.71 0.19 9.94
C CYS A 66 -6.13 0.75 9.78
N ARG A 67 -6.44 1.82 10.52
CA ARG A 67 -7.72 2.53 10.41
C ARG A 67 -7.97 3.01 8.99
N ALA A 68 -6.96 3.61 8.38
CA ALA A 68 -7.05 4.13 7.03
C ALA A 68 -7.21 3.01 5.98
N VAL A 69 -6.46 1.91 6.10
CA VAL A 69 -6.60 0.78 5.18
C VAL A 69 -7.98 0.16 5.28
N CYS A 70 -8.55 0.03 6.49
CA CYS A 70 -9.95 -0.42 6.64
C CYS A 70 -10.92 0.51 5.89
N LEU A 71 -10.76 1.82 6.01
CA LEU A 71 -11.57 2.79 5.26
C LEU A 71 -11.40 2.65 3.74
N MET A 72 -10.16 2.51 3.25
CA MET A 72 -9.86 2.31 1.83
C MET A 72 -10.51 1.03 1.28
N ARG A 73 -10.43 -0.08 2.02
CA ARG A 73 -11.03 -1.37 1.63
C ARG A 73 -12.55 -1.37 1.70
N MET A 74 -13.15 -0.44 2.45
CA MET A 74 -14.58 -0.14 2.41
C MET A 74 -14.97 0.88 1.32
N GLY A 75 -14.03 1.32 0.47
CA GLY A 75 -14.26 2.33 -0.55
C GLY A 75 -14.35 3.78 -0.03
N LYS A 76 -14.10 4.00 1.26
CA LYS A 76 -14.19 5.32 1.94
C LYS A 76 -12.86 6.09 1.86
N PHE A 77 -12.30 6.23 0.65
CA PHE A 77 -10.97 6.81 0.42
C PHE A 77 -10.80 8.23 1.00
N ALA A 78 -11.78 9.11 0.79
CA ALA A 78 -11.74 10.47 1.31
C ALA A 78 -11.60 10.51 2.85
N GLN A 79 -12.25 9.57 3.56
CA GLN A 79 -12.15 9.46 5.02
C GLN A 79 -10.79 8.91 5.48
N ALA A 80 -10.13 8.11 4.63
CA ALA A 80 -8.81 7.54 4.93
C ALA A 80 -7.68 8.59 4.88
N ILE A 81 -7.89 9.71 4.19
CA ILE A 81 -6.89 10.77 4.05
C ILE A 81 -6.51 11.36 5.41
N ALA A 82 -7.47 11.67 6.27
CA ALA A 82 -7.21 12.31 7.56
C ALA A 82 -6.25 11.52 8.47
N PRO A 83 -6.48 10.22 8.78
CA PRO A 83 -5.55 9.44 9.60
C PRO A 83 -4.19 9.24 8.93
N LEU A 84 -4.14 9.10 7.60
CA LEU A 84 -2.85 8.96 6.90
C LEU A 84 -2.07 10.27 6.86
N ARG A 85 -2.75 11.41 6.73
CA ARG A 85 -2.13 12.74 6.73
C ARG A 85 -1.40 13.02 8.05
N SER A 86 -2.00 12.63 9.18
CA SER A 86 -1.34 12.77 10.50
C SER A 86 -0.07 11.91 10.66
N VAL A 87 0.07 10.86 9.85
CA VAL A 87 1.23 9.96 9.87
C VAL A 87 2.27 10.40 8.86
N ALA A 88 1.84 10.64 7.62
CA ALA A 88 2.69 10.73 6.45
C ALA A 88 3.23 12.12 6.15
N LEU A 89 2.57 13.20 6.61
CA LEU A 89 3.03 14.56 6.35
C LEU A 89 3.83 15.14 7.51
N ASN A 90 4.86 15.88 7.16
CA ASN A 90 5.47 16.84 8.06
C ASN A 90 4.57 18.09 8.13
N MET A 91 4.08 18.43 9.33
CA MET A 91 3.12 19.53 9.50
C MET A 91 3.70 20.92 9.19
N SER A 92 5.03 21.06 9.18
CA SER A 92 5.70 22.33 8.90
C SER A 92 5.94 22.53 7.40
N THR A 93 6.19 21.44 6.66
CA THR A 93 6.59 21.53 5.25
C THR A 93 5.54 21.00 4.28
N PHE A 94 4.51 20.31 4.78
CA PHE A 94 3.50 19.60 3.98
C PHE A 94 4.07 18.58 2.98
N HIS A 95 5.35 18.21 3.14
CA HIS A 95 5.99 17.15 2.37
C HIS A 95 5.86 15.80 3.08
N LEU A 96 5.98 14.73 2.30
CA LEU A 96 6.09 13.37 2.81
C LEU A 96 7.29 13.24 3.75
N ARG A 97 7.03 12.62 4.88
CA ARG A 97 8.06 12.23 5.84
C ARG A 97 8.91 11.10 5.26
N SER A 98 10.22 11.29 5.27
CA SER A 98 11.17 10.26 4.83
C SER A 98 11.46 9.22 5.92
N ASP A 99 11.11 9.51 7.18
CA ASP A 99 11.35 8.67 8.36
C ASP A 99 10.22 7.68 8.65
N ILE A 100 9.12 7.71 7.89
CA ILE A 100 8.02 6.76 8.02
C ILE A 100 8.17 5.55 7.10
N PRO A 101 7.64 4.38 7.49
CA PRO A 101 7.60 3.20 6.63
C PRO A 101 6.96 3.47 5.26
N VAL A 102 7.58 2.94 4.20
CA VAL A 102 7.18 3.21 2.81
C VAL A 102 5.74 2.78 2.50
N HIS A 103 5.23 1.74 3.16
CA HIS A 103 3.86 1.27 2.96
C HIS A 103 2.81 2.30 3.39
N MET A 104 3.10 3.10 4.41
CA MET A 104 2.23 4.19 4.84
C MET A 104 2.22 5.33 3.82
N GLN A 105 3.37 5.61 3.19
CA GLN A 105 3.47 6.60 2.11
C GLN A 105 2.63 6.16 0.91
N ILE A 106 2.73 4.88 0.52
CA ILE A 106 1.93 4.28 -0.55
C ILE A 106 0.43 4.38 -0.23
N ASN A 107 0.02 4.00 0.99
CA ASN A 107 -1.38 4.10 1.41
C ASN A 107 -1.90 5.53 1.33
N PHE A 108 -1.09 6.51 1.73
CA PHE A 108 -1.44 7.93 1.65
C PHE A 108 -1.62 8.39 0.20
N ALA A 109 -0.69 8.05 -0.70
CA ALA A 109 -0.81 8.37 -2.12
C ALA A 109 -2.09 7.77 -2.75
N ILE A 110 -2.42 6.52 -2.42
CA ILE A 110 -3.65 5.86 -2.91
C ILE A 110 -4.90 6.56 -2.35
N ALA A 111 -4.91 6.86 -1.05
CA ALA A 111 -6.03 7.52 -0.39
C ALA A 111 -6.30 8.91 -0.97
N LEU A 112 -5.27 9.70 -1.22
CA LEU A 112 -5.38 11.00 -1.89
C LEU A 112 -5.94 10.82 -3.31
N PHE A 113 -5.37 9.90 -4.08
CA PHE A 113 -5.73 9.73 -5.48
C PHE A 113 -7.21 9.37 -5.68
N PHE A 114 -7.68 8.33 -4.99
CA PHE A 114 -9.09 7.89 -5.07
C PHE A 114 -10.04 8.69 -4.17
N GLY A 115 -9.50 9.46 -3.21
CA GLY A 115 -10.28 10.25 -2.26
C GLY A 115 -10.66 11.65 -2.75
N GLY A 116 -10.31 12.01 -3.99
CA GLY A 116 -10.65 13.29 -4.60
C GLY A 116 -9.51 14.31 -4.63
N GLU A 117 -8.30 13.93 -4.22
CA GLU A 117 -7.09 14.76 -4.27
C GLU A 117 -6.04 14.15 -5.25
N PRO A 118 -6.35 13.92 -6.54
CA PRO A 118 -5.47 13.18 -7.44
C PRO A 118 -4.14 13.87 -7.75
N ALA A 119 -4.07 15.20 -7.71
CA ALA A 119 -2.79 15.91 -7.86
C ALA A 119 -1.87 15.59 -6.67
N GLY A 120 -2.37 15.76 -5.44
CA GLY A 120 -1.62 15.43 -4.23
C GLY A 120 -1.26 13.95 -4.15
N GLY A 121 -2.13 13.05 -4.62
CA GLY A 121 -1.82 11.62 -4.70
C GLY A 121 -0.66 11.29 -5.65
N LEU A 122 -0.54 11.99 -6.78
CA LEU A 122 0.57 11.82 -7.71
C LEU A 122 1.86 12.50 -7.26
N ASP A 123 1.75 13.65 -6.60
CA ASP A 123 2.90 14.31 -6.01
C ASP A 123 3.48 13.44 -4.89
N ALA A 124 2.62 12.88 -4.03
CA ALA A 124 3.00 11.89 -3.04
C ALA A 124 3.64 10.64 -3.67
N LEU A 125 3.09 10.15 -4.78
CA LEU A 125 3.63 9.00 -5.50
C LEU A 125 5.01 9.27 -6.14
N ALA A 126 5.29 10.50 -6.53
CA ALA A 126 6.58 10.89 -7.13
C ALA A 126 7.73 10.84 -6.10
N ASP A 127 7.42 11.05 -4.82
CA ASP A 127 8.40 10.98 -3.73
C ASP A 127 8.74 9.53 -3.32
N ILE A 128 7.91 8.56 -3.70
CA ILE A 128 8.07 7.14 -3.33
C ILE A 128 9.05 6.44 -4.28
N LYS A 129 10.24 6.09 -3.75
CA LYS A 129 11.32 5.40 -4.50
C LYS A 129 11.14 3.87 -4.50
N ARG A 130 9.99 3.37 -4.94
CA ARG A 130 9.64 1.93 -5.01
C ARG A 130 8.92 1.58 -6.32
N GLU A 131 9.63 1.68 -7.42
CA GLU A 131 9.10 1.45 -8.78
C GLU A 131 8.59 0.02 -9.03
N ASP A 132 9.13 -0.94 -8.27
CA ASP A 132 8.81 -2.36 -8.33
C ASP A 132 7.61 -2.76 -7.47
N ASP A 133 7.10 -1.86 -6.62
CA ASP A 133 5.97 -2.17 -5.74
C ASP A 133 4.66 -2.31 -6.54
N PRO A 134 3.89 -3.42 -6.38
CA PRO A 134 2.67 -3.66 -7.13
C PRO A 134 1.61 -2.56 -6.98
N GLN A 135 1.46 -1.98 -5.79
CA GLN A 135 0.48 -0.92 -5.56
C GLN A 135 0.93 0.42 -6.14
N VAL A 136 2.24 0.68 -6.17
CA VAL A 136 2.81 1.83 -6.89
C VAL A 136 2.56 1.71 -8.39
N GLN A 137 2.85 0.54 -8.98
CA GLN A 137 2.60 0.26 -10.40
C GLN A 137 1.11 0.35 -10.73
N MET A 138 0.25 -0.23 -9.88
CA MET A 138 -1.20 -0.12 -10.00
C MET A 138 -1.63 1.35 -10.02
N LEU A 139 -1.15 2.16 -9.07
CA LEU A 139 -1.54 3.56 -8.97
C LEU A 139 -1.11 4.36 -10.22
N ARG A 140 0.12 4.14 -10.72
CA ARG A 140 0.60 4.76 -11.97
C ARG A 140 -0.22 4.34 -13.19
N ALA A 141 -0.53 3.05 -13.32
CA ALA A 141 -1.35 2.54 -14.41
C ALA A 141 -2.76 3.17 -14.38
N ARG A 142 -3.35 3.28 -13.18
CA ARG A 142 -4.66 3.92 -12.97
C ARG A 142 -4.62 5.41 -13.27
N ALA A 143 -3.57 6.11 -12.86
CA ALA A 143 -3.37 7.51 -13.18
C ALA A 143 -3.27 7.75 -14.69
N LYS A 144 -2.50 6.92 -15.40
CA LYS A 144 -2.38 6.98 -16.85
C LYS A 144 -3.72 6.71 -17.55
N ALA A 145 -4.45 5.67 -17.12
CA ALA A 145 -5.75 5.33 -17.69
C ALA A 145 -6.79 6.44 -17.44
N TRP A 146 -6.81 7.00 -16.23
CA TRP A 146 -7.70 8.12 -15.89
C TRP A 146 -7.38 9.38 -16.70
N ALA A 147 -6.11 9.77 -16.83
CA ALA A 147 -5.70 10.89 -17.70
C ALA A 147 -6.03 10.64 -19.19
N ALA A 148 -5.92 9.39 -19.65
CA ALA A 148 -6.29 9.01 -21.01
C ALA A 148 -7.81 9.09 -21.27
N SER A 149 -8.64 8.89 -20.24
CA SER A 149 -10.10 9.01 -20.34
C SER A 149 -10.59 10.46 -20.55
N MET A 150 -9.74 11.45 -20.27
CA MET A 150 -10.07 12.86 -20.42
C MET A 150 -10.02 13.28 -21.89
N ASN A 151 -10.89 14.22 -22.27
CA ASN A 151 -10.76 14.91 -23.56
C ASN A 151 -9.45 15.70 -23.63
N TRP A 152 -8.99 16.02 -24.84
CA TRP A 152 -7.68 16.68 -25.05
C TRP A 152 -7.51 17.97 -24.23
N LEU A 153 -8.52 18.85 -24.23
CA LEU A 153 -8.46 20.14 -23.53
C LEU A 153 -8.29 19.95 -22.03
N ARG A 154 -9.06 19.01 -21.46
CA ARG A 154 -8.99 18.65 -20.04
C ARG A 154 -7.68 17.97 -19.69
N ARG A 155 -7.13 17.17 -20.59
CA ARG A 155 -5.83 16.55 -20.39
C ARG A 155 -4.73 17.62 -20.32
N VAL A 156 -4.77 18.63 -21.20
CA VAL A 156 -3.82 19.76 -21.15
C VAL A 156 -4.01 20.57 -19.88
N ASP A 157 -5.24 20.95 -19.53
CA ASP A 157 -5.58 21.67 -18.30
C ASP A 157 -5.08 20.91 -17.05
N TRP A 158 -5.24 19.59 -17.03
CA TRP A 158 -4.71 18.73 -15.99
C TRP A 158 -3.17 18.74 -15.91
N TYR A 159 -2.47 18.57 -17.04
CA TYR A 159 -1.01 18.52 -17.03
C TYR A 159 -0.36 19.87 -16.71
N VAL A 160 -0.99 20.98 -17.15
CA VAL A 160 -0.45 22.34 -16.97
C VAL A 160 -0.89 22.95 -15.65
N ASN A 161 -2.19 22.91 -15.35
CA ASN A 161 -2.77 23.61 -14.19
C ASN A 161 -3.04 22.70 -12.99
N ARG A 162 -2.85 21.37 -13.13
CA ARG A 162 -3.19 20.36 -12.09
C ARG A 162 -4.64 20.41 -11.62
N VAL A 163 -5.53 20.98 -12.43
CA VAL A 163 -6.96 21.05 -12.13
C VAL A 163 -7.59 19.68 -12.40
N ALA A 164 -7.98 19.00 -11.32
CA ALA A 164 -8.64 17.71 -11.44
C ALA A 164 -10.04 17.89 -12.08
N PRO A 165 -10.43 17.05 -13.05
CA PRO A 165 -11.79 17.05 -13.57
C PRO A 165 -12.79 16.64 -12.48
N LYS A 166 -14.06 17.05 -12.66
CA LYS A 166 -15.15 16.75 -11.71
C LYS A 166 -15.34 15.26 -11.43
N LEU A 167 -15.05 14.40 -12.42
CA LEU A 167 -15.05 12.96 -12.27
C LEU A 167 -13.64 12.50 -11.87
N GLY A 168 -13.49 12.19 -10.58
CA GLY A 168 -12.26 11.62 -10.03
C GLY A 168 -11.99 10.20 -10.54
N PRO A 169 -10.77 9.71 -10.33
CA PRO A 169 -10.43 8.33 -10.66
C PRO A 169 -11.29 7.36 -9.83
N THR A 170 -11.79 6.31 -10.47
CA THR A 170 -12.57 5.28 -9.77
C THR A 170 -11.65 4.18 -9.23
N PRO A 171 -11.77 3.82 -7.95
CA PRO A 171 -11.04 2.68 -7.40
C PRO A 171 -11.50 1.38 -8.05
N SER A 172 -10.58 0.44 -8.22
CA SER A 172 -10.92 -0.92 -8.65
C SER A 172 -11.33 -1.79 -7.47
N SER A 173 -11.99 -2.92 -7.76
CA SER A 173 -12.31 -3.96 -6.77
C SER A 173 -11.08 -4.67 -6.19
N ALA A 174 -9.88 -4.41 -6.69
CA ALA A 174 -8.64 -4.96 -6.16
C ALA A 174 -8.41 -4.49 -4.71
N VAL A 175 -7.83 -5.37 -3.89
CA VAL A 175 -7.43 -5.03 -2.52
C VAL A 175 -6.37 -3.93 -2.58
N VAL A 176 -6.64 -2.83 -1.89
CA VAL A 176 -5.75 -1.66 -1.83
C VAL A 176 -5.26 -1.42 -0.42
N GLY A 177 -4.10 -0.79 -0.35
CA GLY A 177 -3.41 -0.45 0.88
C GLY A 177 -2.73 -1.65 1.53
N TYR A 178 -1.66 -1.38 2.25
CA TYR A 178 -0.87 -2.36 2.98
C TYR A 178 -1.06 -2.22 4.48
N LEU A 179 -1.41 -3.32 5.13
CA LEU A 179 -1.25 -3.49 6.58
C LEU A 179 0.18 -3.97 6.87
N ALA A 180 0.71 -3.65 8.05
CA ALA A 180 2.08 -4.01 8.43
C ALA A 180 2.37 -5.52 8.31
N TRP A 181 1.34 -6.36 8.53
CA TRP A 181 1.44 -7.81 8.43
C TRP A 181 1.32 -8.38 7.01
N GLU A 182 0.99 -7.57 6.00
CA GLU A 182 0.82 -8.01 4.60
C GLU A 182 2.06 -7.77 3.73
N LEU A 183 3.06 -7.05 4.27
CA LEU A 183 4.27 -6.66 3.52
C LEU A 183 5.10 -7.86 3.02
N ASN A 184 4.92 -9.04 3.60
CA ASN A 184 5.55 -10.29 3.16
C ASN A 184 4.68 -11.13 2.24
N GLU A 185 3.37 -10.93 2.18
CA GLU A 185 2.46 -11.71 1.32
C GLU A 185 2.32 -11.05 -0.06
N ALA A 186 2.45 -9.72 -0.12
CA ALA A 186 2.39 -8.95 -1.37
C ALA A 186 3.50 -9.31 -2.38
N SER A 187 4.63 -9.84 -1.90
CA SER A 187 5.71 -10.37 -2.76
C SER A 187 5.40 -11.75 -3.35
N PHE A 188 4.37 -12.45 -2.87
CA PHE A 188 3.98 -13.79 -3.34
C PHE A 188 2.81 -13.79 -4.33
N SER A 189 2.00 -12.73 -4.41
CA SER A 189 0.84 -12.66 -5.32
C SER A 189 1.16 -12.08 -6.71
N ALA A 190 2.44 -11.80 -6.99
CA ALA A 190 2.93 -11.28 -8.26
C ALA A 190 3.64 -12.34 -9.13
N ARG A 191 3.28 -13.63 -8.98
CA ARG A 191 3.75 -14.73 -9.83
C ARG A 191 2.61 -15.41 -10.54
#